data_AF-A0A7J8EK03-F1
#
_entry.id   AF-A0A7J8EK03-F1
#
_cell.length_a   1.000
_cell.length_b   1.000
_cell.length_c   1.000
_cell.angle_alpha   90.00
_cell.angle_beta   90.00
_cell.angle_gamma   90.00
#
_symmetry.space_group_name_H-M   'P 1'
#
loop_
_entity.id
_entity.type
_entity.pdbx_description
1 polymer ?
#
loop_
_entity_poly.entity_id
_entity_poly.type
_entity_poly.pdbx_seq_one_letter_code
_entity_poly.pdbx_strand_id
1 'polypeptide(L)'
;MAVDLGDARSGFRHSEIVLFINEEVLSNGGCPDFYLTFCSRPWNEIEDKLLSIIADPQVPRAVKRACTWSALALSVRVAARQREQQAHRVRRLQEQVEERETAAWALASQLQRLRKERDMLVSQLRRMREDLQQTLDDREALRRQLLQAEKQSREVVPESRPQRLGYDVWPLNADERNKVLAEMRQRRKDADFQRESTQIPLTTAPGTSCEAEEAPAPSV
;
A
#
# COMPACT_ATOMS: atom_id res chain seq x y z
N MET A 1 28.73 -47.55 -27.64
CA MET A 1 28.66 -46.07 -27.68
C MET A 1 28.93 -45.56 -26.29
N ALA A 2 29.95 -44.72 -26.13
CA ALA A 2 30.33 -44.16 -24.83
C ALA A 2 29.50 -42.94 -24.45
N VAL A 3 28.81 -42.28 -25.38
CA VAL A 3 27.96 -41.12 -25.13
C VAL A 3 26.81 -41.17 -26.12
N ASP A 4 25.59 -40.91 -25.66
CA ASP A 4 24.45 -40.76 -26.57
C ASP A 4 24.52 -39.39 -27.27
N LEU A 5 24.49 -39.41 -28.61
CA LEU A 5 24.54 -38.22 -29.45
C LEU A 5 23.33 -37.30 -29.22
N GLY A 6 22.21 -37.85 -28.77
CA GLY A 6 21.01 -37.09 -28.42
C GLY A 6 20.98 -36.57 -26.98
N ASP A 7 21.97 -36.90 -26.14
CA ASP A 7 21.96 -36.48 -24.74
C ASP A 7 22.32 -35.00 -24.61
N ALA A 8 21.29 -34.15 -24.50
CA ALA A 8 21.42 -32.72 -24.23
C ALA A 8 22.17 -32.43 -22.90
N ARG A 9 22.25 -33.42 -21.99
CA ARG A 9 22.98 -33.31 -20.73
C ARG A 9 24.43 -33.81 -20.82
N SER A 10 24.88 -34.23 -22.00
CA SER A 10 26.27 -34.69 -22.20
C SER A 10 27.30 -33.58 -21.94
N GLY A 11 26.91 -32.32 -22.06
CA GLY A 11 27.77 -31.15 -21.86
C GLY A 11 28.63 -30.79 -23.08
N PHE A 12 28.64 -31.63 -24.11
CA PHE A 12 29.32 -31.34 -25.37
C PHE A 12 28.48 -30.41 -26.25
N ARG A 13 29.13 -29.41 -26.85
CA ARG A 13 28.49 -28.47 -27.78
C ARG A 13 28.55 -28.92 -29.23
N HIS A 14 29.49 -29.81 -29.56
CA HIS A 14 29.83 -30.21 -30.92
C HIS A 14 29.64 -31.72 -31.05
N SER A 15 28.75 -32.13 -31.94
CA SER A 15 28.40 -33.54 -32.15
C SER A 15 29.58 -34.35 -32.71
N GLU A 16 30.49 -33.69 -33.42
CA GLU A 16 31.71 -34.25 -34.01
C GLU A 16 32.66 -34.75 -32.92
N ILE A 17 32.75 -34.03 -31.80
CA ILE A 17 33.57 -34.45 -30.65
C ILE A 17 32.97 -35.70 -30.01
N VAL A 18 31.64 -35.76 -29.90
CA VAL A 18 30.93 -36.90 -29.33
C VAL A 18 31.11 -38.15 -30.21
N LEU A 19 31.01 -37.98 -31.54
CA LEU A 19 31.28 -39.03 -32.51
C LEU A 19 32.72 -39.55 -32.38
N PHE A 20 33.70 -38.64 -32.37
CA PHE A 20 35.11 -39.01 -32.23
C PHE A 20 35.39 -39.79 -30.93
N ILE A 21 34.85 -39.34 -29.80
CA ILE A 21 35.00 -40.05 -28.52
C ILE A 21 34.36 -41.44 -28.59
N ASN A 22 33.17 -41.54 -29.19
CA ASN A 22 32.49 -42.83 -29.35
C ASN A 22 33.30 -43.80 -30.22
N GLU A 23 33.86 -43.32 -31.33
CA GLU A 23 34.73 -44.10 -32.21
C GLU A 23 36.01 -44.53 -31.52
N GLU A 24 36.67 -43.63 -30.77
CA GLU A 24 37.87 -43.96 -29.99
C GLU A 24 37.59 -45.03 -28.94
N VAL A 25 36.47 -44.94 -28.22
CA VAL A 25 36.11 -45.95 -27.22
C VAL A 25 35.84 -47.31 -27.89
N LEU A 26 35.09 -47.34 -28.98
CA LEU A 26 34.77 -48.58 -29.70
C LEU A 26 36.02 -49.22 -30.32
N SER A 27 36.89 -48.42 -30.95
CA SER A 27 38.12 -48.88 -31.60
C SER A 27 39.13 -49.47 -30.62
N ASN A 28 39.06 -49.07 -29.35
CA ASN A 28 39.90 -49.59 -28.27
C ASN A 28 39.25 -50.75 -27.48
N GLY A 29 38.17 -51.35 -28.01
CA GLY A 29 37.47 -52.47 -27.37
C GLY A 29 36.62 -52.06 -26.16
N GLY A 30 36.33 -50.77 -26.02
CA GLY A 30 35.52 -50.24 -24.93
C GLY A 30 34.04 -50.56 -25.11
N CYS A 31 33.42 -51.01 -24.03
CA CYS A 31 31.97 -51.25 -23.96
C CYS A 31 31.23 -49.99 -23.47
N PRO A 32 30.01 -49.70 -23.97
CA PRO A 32 29.11 -48.68 -23.40
C PRO A 32 28.90 -48.78 -21.88
N ASP A 33 29.06 -49.97 -21.30
CA ASP A 33 28.72 -50.29 -19.92
C ASP A 33 29.40 -49.34 -18.91
N PHE A 34 30.66 -48.98 -19.13
CA PHE A 34 31.36 -48.03 -18.25
C PHE A 34 30.65 -46.68 -18.21
N TYR A 35 30.32 -46.07 -19.34
CA TYR A 35 29.62 -44.80 -19.31
C TYR A 35 28.21 -44.92 -18.70
N LEU A 36 27.46 -45.96 -19.06
CA LEU A 36 26.08 -46.13 -18.61
C LEU A 36 25.99 -46.37 -17.09
N THR A 37 26.90 -47.17 -16.55
CA THR A 37 26.99 -47.46 -15.11
C THR A 37 27.37 -46.22 -14.29
N PHE A 38 28.19 -45.33 -14.87
CA PHE A 38 28.73 -44.16 -14.18
C PHE A 38 28.03 -42.82 -14.50
N CYS A 39 27.11 -42.77 -15.47
CA CYS A 39 26.44 -41.51 -15.88
C CYS A 39 25.56 -40.85 -14.80
N SER A 40 25.13 -41.61 -13.79
CA SER A 40 24.34 -41.17 -12.65
C SER A 40 25.16 -41.04 -11.36
N ARG A 41 26.43 -41.43 -11.39
CA ARG A 41 27.33 -41.48 -10.23
C ARG A 41 28.01 -40.11 -10.01
N PRO A 42 28.41 -39.78 -8.77
CA PRO A 42 29.20 -38.59 -8.50
C PRO A 42 30.62 -38.74 -9.05
N TRP A 43 31.26 -37.62 -9.40
CA TRP A 43 32.60 -37.62 -10.00
C TRP A 43 33.63 -38.42 -9.19
N ASN A 44 33.61 -38.33 -7.87
CA ASN A 44 34.54 -39.04 -6.98
C ASN A 44 34.50 -40.57 -7.23
N GLU A 45 33.32 -41.17 -7.34
CA GLU A 45 33.19 -42.62 -7.60
C GLU A 45 33.71 -43.01 -9.00
N ILE A 46 33.56 -42.11 -9.98
CA ILE A 46 34.05 -42.30 -11.35
C ILE A 46 35.58 -42.25 -11.37
N GLU A 47 36.16 -41.28 -10.67
CA GLU A 47 37.60 -41.08 -10.55
C GLU A 47 38.27 -42.25 -9.81
N ASP A 48 37.70 -42.69 -8.68
CA ASP A 48 38.18 -43.86 -7.94
C ASP A 48 38.17 -45.13 -8.81
N LYS A 49 37.09 -45.34 -9.57
CA LYS A 49 37.02 -46.48 -10.48
C LYS A 49 38.04 -46.37 -11.60
N LEU A 50 38.18 -45.20 -12.21
CA LEU A 50 39.16 -44.97 -13.26
C LEU A 50 40.59 -45.25 -12.77
N LEU A 51 40.92 -44.76 -11.57
CA LEU A 51 42.22 -45.01 -10.94
C LEU A 51 42.46 -46.51 -10.75
N SER A 52 41.47 -47.27 -10.29
CA SER A 52 41.59 -48.72 -10.12
C SER A 52 41.94 -49.46 -11.42
N ILE A 53 41.38 -49.01 -12.55
CA ILE A 53 41.60 -49.61 -13.87
C ILE A 53 42.97 -49.21 -14.43
N ILE A 54 43.37 -47.96 -14.24
CA ILE A 54 44.67 -47.45 -14.73
C ILE A 54 45.83 -48.06 -13.95
N ALA A 55 45.69 -48.21 -12.64
CA ALA A 55 46.71 -48.76 -11.76
C ALA A 55 46.95 -50.27 -11.96
N ASP A 56 45.95 -51.01 -12.43
CA ASP A 56 46.08 -52.45 -12.67
C ASP A 56 46.97 -52.76 -13.90
N PRO A 57 48.14 -53.40 -13.73
CA PRO A 57 49.01 -53.75 -14.85
C PRO A 57 48.42 -54.84 -15.76
N GLN A 58 47.44 -55.63 -15.29
CA GLN A 58 46.81 -56.69 -16.06
C GLN A 58 45.82 -56.16 -17.10
N VAL A 59 45.35 -54.92 -16.94
CA VAL A 59 44.40 -54.32 -17.88
C VAL A 59 45.15 -53.91 -19.17
N PRO A 60 44.69 -54.37 -20.35
CA PRO A 60 45.30 -53.97 -21.62
C PRO A 60 45.27 -52.46 -21.85
N ARG A 61 46.31 -51.92 -22.50
CA ARG A 61 46.42 -50.48 -22.79
C ARG A 61 45.22 -49.92 -23.56
N ALA A 62 44.66 -50.69 -24.49
CA ALA A 62 43.48 -50.31 -25.25
C ALA A 62 42.28 -50.07 -24.31
N VAL A 63 42.02 -50.99 -23.38
CA VAL A 63 40.93 -50.85 -22.39
C VAL A 63 41.15 -49.62 -21.50
N LYS A 64 42.39 -49.36 -21.06
CA LYS A 64 42.72 -48.14 -20.30
C LYS A 64 42.37 -46.88 -21.11
N ARG A 65 42.73 -46.84 -22.40
CA ARG A 65 42.41 -45.72 -23.30
C ARG A 65 40.90 -45.54 -23.48
N ALA A 66 40.15 -46.63 -23.68
CA ALA A 66 38.70 -46.59 -23.75
C ALA A 66 38.06 -46.04 -22.45
N CYS A 67 38.55 -46.47 -21.28
CA CYS A 67 38.08 -45.97 -19.99
C CYS A 67 38.41 -44.49 -19.79
N THR A 68 39.59 -44.02 -20.22
CA THR A 68 39.95 -42.60 -20.11
C THR A 68 39.06 -41.70 -20.97
N TRP A 69 38.74 -42.10 -22.20
CA TRP A 69 37.80 -41.35 -23.06
C TRP A 69 36.39 -41.35 -22.48
N SER A 70 35.93 -42.47 -21.93
CA SER A 70 34.63 -42.57 -21.26
C SER A 70 34.58 -41.68 -20.00
N ALA A 71 35.66 -41.63 -19.22
CA ALA A 71 35.78 -40.76 -18.05
C ALA A 71 35.83 -39.27 -18.42
N LEU A 72 36.49 -38.91 -19.53
CA LEU A 72 36.44 -37.55 -20.07
C LEU A 72 34.99 -37.15 -20.41
N ALA A 73 34.25 -38.03 -21.07
CA ALA A 73 32.85 -37.76 -21.39
C ALA A 73 31.98 -37.58 -20.12
N LEU A 74 32.22 -38.39 -19.10
CA LEU A 74 31.54 -38.27 -17.81
C LEU A 74 31.90 -36.98 -17.07
N SER A 75 33.17 -36.55 -17.11
CA SER A 75 33.61 -35.32 -16.44
C SER A 75 32.95 -34.08 -17.04
N VAL A 76 32.88 -34.03 -18.38
CA VAL A 76 32.21 -32.96 -19.12
C VAL A 76 30.72 -32.91 -18.77
N ARG A 77 30.07 -34.07 -18.68
CA ARG A 77 28.67 -34.19 -18.25
C ARG A 77 28.45 -33.68 -16.83
N VAL A 78 29.31 -34.08 -15.88
CA VAL A 78 29.20 -33.63 -14.48
C VAL A 78 29.39 -32.12 -14.39
N ALA A 79 30.40 -31.56 -15.07
CA ALA A 79 30.65 -30.13 -15.12
C ALA A 79 29.46 -29.36 -15.73
N ALA A 80 28.86 -29.87 -16.80
CA ALA A 80 27.68 -29.26 -17.41
C ALA A 80 26.47 -29.26 -16.45
N ARG A 81 26.18 -30.38 -15.79
CA ARG A 81 25.13 -30.47 -14.76
C ARG A 81 25.37 -29.50 -13.61
N GLN A 82 26.60 -29.41 -13.12
CA GLN A 82 26.96 -28.51 -12.03
C GLN A 82 26.74 -27.05 -12.42
N ARG A 83 27.15 -26.66 -13.64
CA ARG A 83 26.90 -25.32 -14.18
C ARG A 83 25.41 -25.02 -14.30
N GLU A 84 24.62 -25.97 -14.80
CA GLU A 84 23.18 -25.82 -14.94
C GLU A 84 22.52 -25.64 -13.56
N GLN A 85 22.86 -26.47 -12.57
CA GLN A 85 22.36 -26.35 -11.20
C GLN A 85 22.73 -25.01 -10.55
N GLN A 86 23.97 -24.56 -10.75
CA GLN A 86 24.44 -23.25 -10.30
C GLN A 86 23.62 -22.12 -10.93
N ALA A 87 23.38 -22.18 -12.24
CA ALA A 87 22.58 -21.18 -12.94
C ALA A 87 21.12 -21.14 -12.44
N HIS A 88 20.50 -22.30 -12.21
CA HIS A 88 19.15 -22.37 -11.64
C HIS A 88 19.11 -21.80 -10.22
N ARG A 89 20.12 -22.10 -9.39
CA ARG A 89 20.21 -21.55 -8.03
C ARG A 89 20.36 -20.03 -8.04
N VAL A 90 21.20 -19.50 -8.93
CA VAL A 90 21.39 -18.05 -9.09
C VAL A 90 20.09 -17.38 -9.53
N ARG A 91 19.40 -17.94 -10.54
CA ARG A 91 18.10 -17.41 -11.01
C ARG A 91 17.07 -17.36 -9.89
N ARG A 92 16.91 -18.45 -9.14
CA ARG A 92 15.98 -18.49 -8.00
C ARG A 92 16.33 -17.46 -6.92
N LEU A 93 17.62 -17.23 -6.67
CA LEU A 93 18.05 -16.20 -5.73
C LEU A 93 17.76 -14.79 -6.26
N GLN A 94 17.94 -14.54 -7.55
CA GLN A 94 17.62 -13.27 -8.19
C GLN A 94 16.11 -12.96 -8.08
N GLU A 95 15.26 -13.92 -8.43
CA GLU A 95 13.79 -13.80 -8.29
C GLU A 95 13.39 -13.43 -6.85
N GLN A 96 13.98 -14.10 -5.85
CA GLN A 96 13.73 -13.80 -4.44
C GLN A 96 14.23 -12.42 -3.99
N VAL A 97 15.28 -11.89 -4.63
CA VAL A 97 15.78 -10.55 -4.33
C VAL A 97 14.85 -9.52 -4.94
N GLU A 98 14.45 -9.70 -6.20
CA GLU A 98 13.49 -8.82 -6.89
C GLU A 98 12.14 -8.75 -6.15
N GLU A 99 11.60 -9.89 -5.67
CA GLU A 99 10.40 -9.93 -4.84
C GLU A 99 10.55 -9.14 -3.53
N ARG A 100 11.70 -9.25 -2.87
CA ARG A 100 11.96 -8.52 -1.62
C ARG A 100 12.13 -7.02 -1.87
N GLU A 101 12.82 -6.66 -2.95
CA GLU A 101 13.01 -5.28 -3.34
C GLU A 101 11.67 -4.62 -3.66
N THR A 102 10.82 -5.27 -4.47
CA THR A 102 9.48 -4.75 -4.79
C THR A 102 8.61 -4.59 -3.54
N ALA A 103 8.64 -5.55 -2.61
CA ALA A 103 7.95 -5.44 -1.32
C ALA A 103 8.52 -4.28 -0.46
N ALA A 104 9.84 -4.10 -0.42
CA ALA A 104 10.48 -3.01 0.30
C ALA A 104 10.11 -1.64 -0.28
N TRP A 105 10.08 -1.51 -1.62
CA TRP A 105 9.62 -0.31 -2.30
C TRP A 105 8.16 0.00 -1.99
N ALA A 106 7.28 -1.01 -2.00
CA ALA A 106 5.88 -0.84 -1.63
C ALA A 106 5.73 -0.33 -0.18
N LEU A 107 6.43 -0.94 0.78
CA LEU A 107 6.42 -0.51 2.18
C LEU A 107 6.99 0.90 2.36
N ALA A 108 8.08 1.23 1.68
CA ALA A 108 8.66 2.57 1.71
C ALA A 108 7.67 3.63 1.20
N SER A 109 6.95 3.32 0.12
CA SER A 109 5.92 4.23 -0.44
C SER A 109 4.75 4.44 0.54
N GLN A 110 4.30 3.38 1.21
CA GLN A 110 3.25 3.45 2.23
C GLN A 110 3.70 4.28 3.43
N LEU A 111 4.91 4.04 3.92
CA LEU A 111 5.49 4.83 5.03
C LEU A 111 5.61 6.31 4.65
N GLN A 112 6.02 6.62 3.42
CA GLN A 112 6.09 8.00 2.96
C GLN A 112 4.70 8.65 2.91
N ARG A 113 3.68 7.93 2.45
CA ARG A 113 2.29 8.40 2.45
C ARG A 113 1.81 8.70 3.88
N LEU A 114 1.97 7.76 4.80
CA LEU A 114 1.58 7.93 6.21
C LEU A 114 2.32 9.11 6.87
N ARG A 115 3.60 9.31 6.54
CA ARG A 115 4.35 10.48 7.02
C ARG A 115 3.74 11.79 6.53
N LYS A 116 3.37 11.89 5.25
CA LYS A 116 2.70 13.07 4.67
C LYS A 116 1.33 13.33 5.33
N GLU A 117 0.54 12.29 5.53
CA GLU A 117 -0.76 12.38 6.24
C GLU A 117 -0.56 12.89 7.67
N ARG A 118 0.41 12.34 8.40
CA ARG A 118 0.76 12.81 9.74
C ARG A 118 1.21 14.27 9.76
N ASP A 119 2.07 14.68 8.83
CA ASP A 119 2.53 16.08 8.73
C ASP A 119 1.37 17.05 8.45
N MET A 120 0.40 16.64 7.62
CA MET A 120 -0.81 17.41 7.36
C MET A 120 -1.67 17.58 8.62
N LEU A 121 -1.95 16.49 9.33
CA LEU A 121 -2.74 16.52 10.56
C LEU A 121 -2.05 17.35 11.66
N VAL A 122 -0.73 17.21 11.81
CA VAL A 122 0.03 18.04 12.76
C VAL A 122 -0.07 19.52 12.40
N SER A 123 -0.04 19.86 11.12
CA SER A 123 -0.19 21.25 10.66
C SER A 123 -1.59 21.79 10.94
N GLN A 124 -2.64 20.99 10.73
CA GLN A 124 -4.02 21.36 11.05
C GLN A 124 -4.22 21.57 12.56
N LEU A 125 -3.69 20.66 13.39
CA LEU A 125 -3.76 20.79 14.85
C LEU A 125 -3.04 22.04 15.35
N ARG A 126 -1.91 22.40 14.75
CA ARG A 126 -1.20 23.65 15.09
C ARG A 126 -2.07 24.88 14.77
N ARG A 127 -2.67 24.93 13.58
CA ARG A 127 -3.57 26.02 13.19
C ARG A 127 -4.77 26.15 14.13
N MET A 128 -5.45 25.04 14.41
CA MET A 128 -6.58 25.03 15.36
C MET A 128 -6.17 25.50 16.76
N ARG A 129 -4.95 25.14 17.21
CA ARG A 129 -4.42 25.61 18.49
C ARG A 129 -4.17 27.12 18.48
N GLU A 130 -3.61 27.65 17.40
CA GLU A 130 -3.38 29.08 17.21
C GLU A 130 -4.71 29.85 17.19
N ASP A 131 -5.71 29.35 16.45
CA ASP A 131 -7.06 29.93 16.40
C ASP A 131 -7.71 29.94 17.80
N LEU A 132 -7.62 28.83 18.53
CA LEU A 132 -8.13 28.77 19.90
C LEU A 132 -7.44 29.78 20.82
N GLN A 133 -6.11 29.91 20.72
CA GLN A 133 -5.38 30.90 21.51
C GLN A 133 -5.85 32.33 21.19
N GLN A 134 -6.02 32.65 19.91
CA GLN A 134 -6.53 33.96 19.49
C GLN A 134 -7.92 34.24 20.08
N THR A 135 -8.83 33.26 20.03
CA THR A 135 -10.18 33.45 20.61
C THR A 135 -10.17 33.64 22.12
N LEU A 136 -9.23 33.01 22.83
CA LEU A 136 -9.03 33.23 24.27
C LEU A 136 -8.51 34.63 24.55
N ASP A 137 -7.51 35.08 23.78
CA ASP A 137 -6.93 36.41 23.91
C ASP A 137 -7.97 37.51 23.62
N ASP A 138 -8.80 37.32 22.58
CA ASP A 138 -9.90 38.20 22.22
C ASP A 138 -10.96 38.27 23.34
N ARG A 139 -11.33 37.11 23.91
CA ARG A 139 -12.24 37.04 25.05
C ARG A 139 -11.68 37.80 26.26
N GLU A 140 -10.40 37.65 26.55
CA GLU A 140 -9.76 38.38 27.64
C GLU A 140 -9.72 39.88 27.41
N ALA A 141 -9.46 40.31 26.16
CA ALA A 141 -9.52 41.72 25.78
C ALA A 141 -10.92 42.31 25.99
N LEU A 142 -11.96 41.62 25.52
CA LEU A 142 -13.36 42.02 25.74
C LEU A 142 -13.72 42.07 27.23
N ARG A 143 -13.25 41.09 28.02
CA ARG A 143 -13.45 41.09 29.47
C ARG A 143 -12.81 42.30 30.15
N ARG A 144 -11.59 42.68 29.72
CA ARG A 144 -10.90 43.89 30.22
C ARG A 144 -11.67 45.16 29.87
N GLN A 145 -12.20 45.27 28.65
CA GLN A 145 -13.01 46.40 28.21
C GLN A 145 -14.31 46.54 29.02
N LEU A 146 -15.03 45.44 29.27
CA LEU A 146 -16.24 45.44 30.09
C LEU A 146 -15.96 45.93 31.52
N LEU A 147 -14.87 45.46 32.14
CA LEU A 147 -14.48 45.91 33.48
C LEU A 147 -14.12 47.41 33.51
N GLN A 148 -13.55 47.94 32.44
CA GLN A 148 -13.24 49.37 32.34
C GLN A 148 -14.50 50.22 32.17
N ALA A 149 -15.43 49.79 31.31
CA ALA A 149 -16.72 50.45 31.12
C ALA A 149 -17.56 50.44 32.41
N GLU A 150 -17.57 49.32 33.14
CA GLU A 150 -18.23 49.22 34.44
C GLU A 150 -17.65 50.23 35.45
N LYS A 151 -16.32 50.35 35.55
CA LYS A 151 -15.67 51.34 36.42
C LYS A 151 -16.02 52.78 36.03
N GLN A 152 -15.98 53.11 34.74
CA GLN A 152 -16.35 54.44 34.23
C GLN A 152 -17.82 54.77 34.52
N SER A 153 -18.72 53.81 34.38
CA SER A 153 -20.15 54.01 34.72
C SER A 153 -20.38 54.28 36.20
N ARG A 154 -19.50 53.77 37.08
CA ARG A 154 -19.57 53.95 38.54
C ARG A 154 -18.96 55.28 39.00
N GLU A 155 -18.01 55.82 38.24
CA GLU A 155 -17.31 57.07 38.52
C GLU A 155 -18.08 58.32 38.05
N VAL A 156 -19.08 58.14 37.17
CA VAL A 156 -19.98 59.21 36.66
C VAL A 156 -21.22 59.42 37.55
N VAL A 157 -21.26 58.88 38.77
CA VAL A 157 -22.26 59.27 39.79
C VAL A 157 -21.64 60.31 40.73
N PRO A 158 -21.83 61.62 40.50
CA PRO A 158 -21.72 62.57 41.60
C PRO A 158 -22.93 62.39 42.52
N GLU A 159 -22.66 62.31 43.82
CA GLU A 159 -23.65 62.39 44.90
C GLU A 159 -24.79 63.34 44.53
N SER A 160 -25.95 62.78 44.25
CA SER A 160 -27.18 63.54 44.05
C SER A 160 -28.29 62.87 44.85
N ARG A 161 -28.68 63.57 45.94
CA ARG A 161 -29.85 63.29 46.78
C ARG A 161 -31.12 63.15 45.92
N PRO A 162 -32.12 62.35 46.32
CA PRO A 162 -33.09 61.78 45.39
C PRO A 162 -34.23 62.76 45.10
N GLN A 163 -34.38 63.16 43.85
CA GLN A 163 -35.65 63.65 43.31
C GLN A 163 -36.33 62.49 42.59
N ARG A 164 -37.31 61.91 43.30
CA ARG A 164 -38.30 61.00 42.74
C ARG A 164 -39.04 61.74 41.62
N LEU A 165 -38.88 61.30 40.38
CA LEU A 165 -39.89 61.46 39.34
C LEU A 165 -39.58 60.48 38.19
N GLY A 166 -40.54 59.60 37.87
CA GLY A 166 -40.49 58.74 36.68
C GLY A 166 -39.82 57.38 36.88
N TYR A 167 -40.28 56.58 37.85
CA TYR A 167 -40.08 55.14 37.75
C TYR A 167 -41.15 54.56 36.83
N ASP A 168 -40.76 54.11 35.63
CA ASP A 168 -41.40 52.94 35.02
C ASP A 168 -41.03 51.74 35.91
N VAL A 169 -41.84 51.54 36.96
CA VAL A 169 -41.66 50.45 37.91
C VAL A 169 -41.89 49.14 37.16
N TRP A 170 -40.81 48.42 36.87
CA TRP A 170 -40.89 47.01 36.54
C TRP A 170 -41.57 46.28 37.72
N PRO A 171 -42.67 45.53 37.52
CA PRO A 171 -43.42 44.96 38.62
C PRO A 171 -42.52 44.08 39.48
N LEU A 172 -42.45 44.38 40.79
CA LEU A 172 -41.54 43.70 41.72
C LEU A 172 -42.09 42.35 42.18
N ASN A 173 -43.40 42.12 42.12
CA ASN A 173 -44.02 40.86 42.52
C ASN A 173 -44.34 39.96 41.31
N ALA A 174 -44.39 38.64 41.55
CA ALA A 174 -44.58 37.65 40.49
C ALA A 174 -45.98 37.70 39.87
N ASP A 175 -46.99 38.10 40.64
CA ASP A 175 -48.38 38.16 40.18
C ASP A 175 -48.64 39.31 39.20
N GLU A 176 -48.08 40.50 39.45
CA GLU A 176 -48.18 41.63 38.51
C GLU A 176 -47.41 41.34 37.22
N ARG A 177 -46.25 40.67 37.29
CA ARG A 177 -45.52 40.22 36.09
C ARG A 177 -46.35 39.26 35.26
N ASN A 178 -47.00 38.29 35.90
CA ASN A 178 -47.85 37.32 35.20
C ASN A 178 -49.05 38.01 34.54
N LYS A 179 -49.62 39.03 35.17
CA LYS A 179 -50.73 39.81 34.62
C LYS A 179 -50.31 40.63 33.39
N VAL A 180 -49.18 41.32 33.46
CA VAL A 180 -48.63 42.10 32.33
C VAL A 180 -48.24 41.18 31.16
N LEU A 181 -47.67 40.00 31.45
CA LEU A 181 -47.37 38.98 30.44
C LEU A 181 -48.64 38.40 29.81
N ALA A 182 -49.71 38.20 30.60
CA ALA A 182 -51.00 37.75 30.09
C ALA A 182 -51.63 38.79 29.16
N GLU A 183 -51.59 40.08 29.52
CA GLU A 183 -52.08 41.18 28.68
C GLU A 183 -51.28 41.33 27.39
N MET A 184 -49.95 41.18 27.43
CA MET A 184 -49.12 41.16 26.22
C MET A 184 -49.42 39.96 25.32
N ARG A 185 -49.63 38.78 25.92
CA ARG A 185 -49.97 37.56 25.18
C ARG A 185 -51.37 37.65 24.56
N GLN A 186 -52.32 38.31 25.23
CA GLN A 186 -53.65 38.57 24.70
C GLN A 186 -53.61 39.57 23.54
N ARG A 187 -52.92 40.70 23.69
CA ARG A 187 -52.75 41.68 22.59
C ARG A 187 -52.11 41.08 21.34
N ARG A 188 -51.15 40.15 21.53
CA ARG A 188 -50.53 39.45 20.40
C ARG A 188 -51.52 38.51 19.71
N LYS A 189 -52.33 37.76 20.47
CA LYS A 189 -53.41 36.93 19.91
C LYS A 189 -54.47 37.75 19.18
N ASP A 190 -54.87 38.90 19.71
CA ASP A 190 -55.87 39.77 19.09
C ASP A 190 -55.34 40.34 17.76
N ALA A 191 -54.04 40.69 17.69
CA ALA A 191 -53.39 41.12 16.46
C ALA A 191 -53.26 39.99 15.42
N ASP A 192 -53.02 38.75 15.87
CA ASP A 192 -52.93 37.58 15.00
C ASP A 192 -54.31 37.16 14.47
N PHE A 193 -55.37 37.21 15.30
CA PHE A 193 -56.76 36.96 14.87
C PHE A 193 -57.24 37.98 13.83
N GLN A 194 -56.82 39.24 13.97
CA GLN A 194 -57.16 40.31 13.02
C GLN A 194 -56.44 40.15 11.67
N ARG A 195 -55.24 39.54 11.66
CA ARG A 195 -54.52 39.17 10.43
C ARG A 195 -55.12 37.95 9.74
N GLU A 196 -55.58 36.95 10.49
CA GLU A 196 -56.13 35.70 9.94
C GLU A 196 -57.56 35.84 9.40
N SER A 197 -58.32 36.83 9.89
CA SER A 197 -59.68 37.15 9.39
C SER A 197 -59.71 37.79 7.99
N THR A 198 -58.56 38.19 7.44
CA THR A 198 -58.46 38.94 6.17
C THR A 198 -58.07 38.05 4.98
N GLN A 199 -57.91 36.73 5.16
CA GLN A 199 -57.56 35.78 4.09
C GLN A 199 -58.61 34.67 3.96
N ILE A 200 -59.55 34.83 3.03
CA ILE A 200 -60.38 33.74 2.48
C ILE A 200 -59.81 33.37 1.08
N PRO A 201 -59.69 32.08 0.72
CA PRO A 201 -58.86 31.59 -0.38
C PRO A 201 -59.62 31.41 -1.70
N LEU A 202 -58.91 31.54 -2.84
CA LEU A 202 -59.38 31.03 -4.14
C LEU A 202 -58.56 29.81 -4.59
N THR A 203 -59.34 28.78 -4.86
CA THR A 203 -59.06 27.41 -5.26
C THR A 203 -58.43 27.26 -6.66
N THR A 204 -57.79 26.11 -6.87
CA THR A 204 -57.86 25.21 -8.07
C THR A 204 -56.54 25.01 -8.84
N ALA A 205 -55.98 23.80 -8.68
CA ALA A 205 -54.94 23.13 -9.50
C ALA A 205 -55.56 22.61 -10.84
N PRO A 206 -55.04 21.61 -11.62
CA PRO A 206 -53.77 20.85 -11.64
C PRO A 206 -53.20 20.50 -13.07
N GLY A 207 -52.08 19.74 -13.11
CA GLY A 207 -51.66 18.83 -14.22
C GLY A 207 -50.80 19.46 -15.34
N THR A 208 -49.82 18.81 -16.02
CA THR A 208 -49.72 17.42 -16.47
C THR A 208 -48.29 17.12 -17.06
N SER A 209 -47.69 16.01 -16.61
CA SER A 209 -46.89 14.92 -17.28
C SER A 209 -45.78 15.08 -18.35
N CYS A 210 -44.73 14.23 -18.18
CA CYS A 210 -43.91 13.35 -19.09
C CYS A 210 -43.31 13.92 -20.40
N GLU A 211 -42.18 13.50 -21.03
CA GLU A 211 -41.43 12.24 -21.30
C GLU A 211 -39.92 12.63 -21.58
N ALA A 212 -38.84 11.88 -21.29
CA ALA A 212 -38.22 10.66 -21.88
C ALA A 212 -37.69 10.78 -23.35
N GLU A 213 -36.54 10.10 -23.60
CA GLU A 213 -35.70 9.90 -24.84
C GLU A 213 -34.36 10.68 -24.82
N GLU A 214 -33.16 10.12 -24.64
CA GLU A 214 -32.45 8.94 -25.22
C GLU A 214 -32.18 9.04 -26.74
N ALA A 215 -30.94 9.42 -27.11
CA ALA A 215 -30.32 9.05 -28.37
C ALA A 215 -28.76 9.09 -28.28
N PRO A 216 -28.05 8.21 -29.02
CA PRO A 216 -26.64 7.89 -28.82
C PRO A 216 -25.66 8.65 -29.74
N ALA A 217 -24.38 8.53 -29.43
CA ALA A 217 -23.23 8.95 -30.26
C ALA A 217 -23.09 8.14 -31.56
N PRO A 218 -22.33 8.67 -32.53
CA PRO A 218 -21.31 7.84 -33.16
C PRO A 218 -19.94 8.52 -33.34
N SER A 219 -18.94 7.65 -33.32
CA SER A 219 -17.50 7.84 -33.50
C SER A 219 -17.09 8.42 -34.87
N VAL A 220 -16.01 9.22 -34.88
CA VAL A 220 -14.78 9.06 -35.69
C VAL A 220 -13.62 9.67 -34.91
#